data_AF-A0A4R0RJD8-F1
#
_entry.id   AF-A0A4R0RJD8-F1
#
_cell.length_a   1.000
_cell.length_b   1.000
_cell.length_c   1.000
_cell.angle_alpha   90.00
_cell.angle_beta   90.00
_cell.angle_gamma   90.00
#
_symmetry.space_group_name_H-M   'P 1'
#
loop_
_entity.id
_entity.type
_entity.pdbx_description
1 polymer ?
#
loop_
_entity_poly.entity_id
_entity_poly.type
_entity_poly.pdbx_seq_one_letter_code
_entity_poly.pdbx_strand_id
1 'polypeptide(L)'
;MTAVQPGVVMANCVRIKDLHQDATEKLHVLAFTIDYLVRKAMFVPRESPTLFTDSLLAMDNQDHKPIVQSSSRSHITLPNCYSPYTMELLDPASSDDRVIFVHSCQGNTIVGPTDTLASVEIDPTRHEEEVLWVQRSRVVPESV
;
A
#
# COMPACT_ATOMS: atom_id res chain seq x y z
N MET A 1 -3.72 -16.91 -9.62
CA MET A 1 -3.84 -16.67 -11.08
C MET A 1 -5.25 -17.00 -11.62
N THR A 2 -6.31 -16.80 -10.83
CA THR A 2 -7.67 -17.27 -11.17
C THR A 2 -8.33 -16.41 -12.25
N ALA A 3 -7.99 -15.13 -12.35
CA ALA A 3 -8.64 -14.21 -13.27
C ALA A 3 -8.06 -14.22 -14.70
N VAL A 4 -6.88 -14.80 -14.95
CA VAL A 4 -6.32 -14.95 -16.32
C VAL A 4 -6.98 -16.12 -17.07
N GLN A 5 -7.44 -17.14 -16.34
CA GLN A 5 -8.04 -18.36 -16.90
C GLN A 5 -9.23 -18.13 -17.85
N PRO A 6 -10.15 -17.18 -17.60
CA PRO A 6 -11.25 -16.89 -18.54
C PRO A 6 -10.84 -16.05 -19.78
N GLY A 7 -9.54 -15.92 -20.10
CA GLY A 7 -9.08 -15.18 -21.29
C GLY A 7 -8.92 -13.67 -21.07
N VAL A 8 -8.80 -13.23 -19.81
CA VAL A 8 -8.53 -11.83 -19.46
C VAL A 8 -7.04 -11.53 -19.66
N VAL A 9 -6.75 -10.41 -20.33
CA VAL A 9 -5.38 -9.89 -20.45
C VAL A 9 -5.07 -9.07 -19.20
N MET A 10 -4.00 -9.43 -18.50
CA MET A 10 -3.45 -8.66 -17.38
C MET A 10 -2.11 -8.07 -17.78
N ALA A 11 -1.89 -6.80 -17.43
CA ALA A 11 -0.61 -6.12 -17.61
C ALA A 11 -0.21 -5.45 -16.30
N ASN A 12 1.02 -5.70 -15.84
CA ASN A 12 1.67 -4.96 -14.75
C ASN A 12 2.75 -4.03 -15.33
N CYS A 13 3.32 -3.16 -14.49
CA CYS A 13 4.34 -2.18 -14.91
C CYS A 13 3.84 -1.18 -15.97
N VAL A 14 2.52 -0.98 -16.08
CA VAL A 14 1.91 -0.01 -16.99
C VAL A 14 1.38 1.19 -16.20
N ARG A 15 1.80 2.40 -16.58
CA ARG A 15 1.34 3.65 -15.95
C ARG A 15 0.24 4.29 -16.80
N ILE A 16 -0.85 4.70 -16.13
CA ILE A 16 -1.91 5.52 -16.72
C ILE A 16 -1.40 6.96 -16.82
N LYS A 17 -1.52 7.59 -18.00
CA LYS A 17 -1.17 9.02 -18.17
C LYS A 17 -2.36 9.89 -18.50
N ASP A 18 -3.35 9.36 -19.23
CA ASP A 18 -4.49 10.14 -19.69
C ASP A 18 -5.77 9.29 -19.75
N LEU A 19 -6.91 9.96 -19.61
CA LEU A 19 -8.26 9.40 -19.66
C LEU A 19 -9.01 10.03 -20.84
N HIS A 20 -9.32 9.22 -21.86
CA HIS A 20 -10.14 9.65 -22.99
C HIS A 20 -11.57 9.12 -22.83
N GLN A 21 -12.57 9.97 -22.90
CA GLN A 21 -13.96 9.52 -22.92
C GLN A 21 -14.40 9.23 -24.36
N ASP A 22 -14.98 8.05 -24.61
CA ASP A 22 -15.63 7.76 -25.88
C ASP A 22 -17.03 8.41 -25.93
N ALA A 23 -17.55 8.68 -27.12
CA ALA A 23 -18.78 9.46 -27.39
C ALA A 23 -20.08 8.89 -26.77
N THR A 24 -20.00 7.81 -25.99
CA THR A 24 -21.13 7.13 -25.35
C THR A 24 -21.22 7.37 -23.83
N GLU A 25 -20.47 8.32 -23.27
CA GLU A 25 -20.46 8.75 -21.84
C GLU A 25 -20.19 7.65 -20.79
N LYS A 26 -20.06 6.38 -21.20
CA LYS A 26 -19.93 5.22 -20.29
C LYS A 26 -18.53 4.61 -20.25
N LEU A 27 -17.61 5.04 -21.12
CA LEU A 27 -16.31 4.40 -21.25
C LEU A 27 -15.19 5.44 -21.26
N HIS A 28 -14.40 5.45 -20.19
CA HIS A 28 -13.12 6.14 -20.13
C HIS A 28 -12.06 5.18 -20.68
N VAL A 29 -11.64 5.41 -21.92
CA VAL A 29 -10.46 4.79 -22.54
C VAL A 29 -9.21 5.32 -21.83
N LEU A 30 -8.57 4.45 -21.06
CA LEU A 30 -7.27 4.70 -20.44
C LEU A 30 -6.18 4.66 -21.52
N ALA A 31 -5.54 5.80 -21.80
CA ALA A 31 -4.35 5.82 -22.64
C ALA A 31 -3.12 5.48 -21.78
N PHE A 32 -2.58 4.29 -22.03
CA PHE A 32 -1.30 3.85 -21.46
C PHE A 32 -0.16 4.24 -22.42
N THR A 33 0.97 4.70 -21.89
CA THR A 33 2.19 4.83 -22.70
C THR A 33 3.04 3.57 -22.55
N ILE A 34 2.78 2.58 -23.40
CA ILE A 34 3.79 1.64 -23.93
C ILE A 34 3.29 1.22 -25.32
N ASP A 35 3.56 2.00 -26.38
CA ASP A 35 3.36 1.75 -27.84
C ASP A 35 2.08 1.04 -28.36
N TYR A 36 1.13 0.66 -27.51
CA TYR A 36 -0.07 -0.11 -27.80
C TYR A 36 -1.27 0.62 -27.24
N LEU A 37 -2.12 1.12 -28.16
CA LEU A 37 -3.41 1.70 -27.83
C LEU A 37 -4.36 0.58 -27.36
N VAL A 38 -4.67 0.54 -26.07
CA VAL A 38 -5.75 -0.32 -25.56
C VAL A 38 -7.08 0.31 -25.96
N ARG A 39 -7.75 -0.27 -26.96
CA ARG A 39 -8.99 0.27 -27.53
C ARG A 39 -10.20 0.19 -26.60
N LYS A 40 -10.19 -0.70 -25.61
CA LYS A 40 -11.32 -0.91 -24.70
C LYS A 40 -10.84 -1.44 -23.36
N ALA A 41 -10.83 -0.58 -22.35
CA ALA A 41 -10.63 -0.95 -20.96
C ALA A 41 -11.79 -0.35 -20.15
N MET A 42 -12.44 -1.15 -19.30
CA MET A 42 -13.41 -0.64 -18.36
C MET A 42 -12.66 -0.32 -17.06
N PHE A 43 -12.60 0.95 -16.71
CA PHE A 43 -12.09 1.40 -15.43
C PHE A 43 -13.25 1.47 -14.44
N VAL A 44 -13.12 0.79 -13.30
CA VAL A 44 -14.11 0.82 -12.21
C VAL A 44 -13.45 1.43 -10.98
N PRO A 45 -13.33 2.77 -10.91
CA PRO A 45 -12.75 3.44 -9.73
C PRO A 45 -13.68 3.43 -8.52
N ARG A 46 -14.97 3.15 -8.73
CA ARG A 46 -16.03 3.55 -7.80
C ARG A 46 -16.21 2.66 -6.58
N GLU A 47 -15.71 1.43 -6.62
CA GLU A 47 -16.03 0.39 -5.63
C GLU A 47 -14.88 0.11 -4.65
N SER A 48 -13.70 0.73 -4.84
CA SER A 48 -12.54 0.49 -3.96
C SER A 48 -11.65 1.72 -3.85
N PRO A 49 -11.66 2.44 -2.72
CA PRO A 49 -10.70 3.50 -2.47
C PRO A 49 -9.30 2.88 -2.33
N THR A 50 -8.40 3.30 -3.21
CA THR A 50 -6.97 2.98 -3.21
C THR A 50 -6.17 4.26 -3.01
N LEU A 51 -4.88 4.13 -2.69
CA LEU A 51 -4.00 5.28 -2.44
C LEU A 51 -3.99 6.33 -3.57
N PHE A 52 -4.18 5.90 -4.83
CA PHE A 52 -4.16 6.77 -6.01
C PHE A 52 -5.56 7.16 -6.52
N THR A 53 -6.62 6.80 -5.80
CA THR A 53 -7.99 7.06 -6.24
C THR A 53 -8.27 8.55 -6.42
N ASP A 54 -7.78 9.41 -5.53
CA ASP A 54 -7.98 10.86 -5.66
C ASP A 54 -7.28 11.45 -6.89
N SER A 55 -6.08 10.98 -7.23
CA SER A 55 -5.39 11.41 -8.44
C SER A 55 -6.17 10.99 -9.69
N LEU A 56 -6.74 9.79 -9.70
CA LEU A 56 -7.54 9.29 -10.82
C LEU A 56 -8.89 10.00 -10.95
N LEU A 57 -9.55 10.31 -9.83
CA LEU A 57 -10.80 11.06 -9.82
C LEU A 57 -10.61 12.51 -10.23
N ALA A 58 -9.49 13.14 -9.83
CA ALA A 58 -9.13 14.49 -10.27
C ALA A 58 -8.84 14.56 -11.78
N MET A 59 -8.35 13.47 -12.38
CA MET A 59 -8.18 13.38 -13.84
C MET A 59 -9.52 13.33 -14.60
N ASP A 60 -10.57 12.80 -13.98
CA ASP A 60 -11.90 12.72 -14.59
C ASP A 60 -12.79 13.93 -14.29
N ASN A 61 -12.71 14.47 -13.07
CA ASN A 61 -13.45 15.65 -12.62
C ASN A 61 -12.52 16.65 -11.93
N GLN A 62 -12.34 17.83 -12.54
CA GLN A 62 -11.48 18.89 -12.01
C GLN A 62 -11.96 19.48 -10.68
N ASP A 63 -13.26 19.37 -10.36
CA ASP A 63 -13.84 19.84 -9.09
C ASP A 63 -13.81 18.78 -7.98
N HIS A 64 -13.09 17.66 -8.19
CA HIS A 64 -12.98 16.59 -7.21
C HIS A 64 -12.32 17.06 -5.91
N LYS A 65 -12.94 16.71 -4.77
CA LYS A 65 -12.39 16.99 -3.44
C LYS A 65 -11.69 15.73 -2.93
N PRO A 66 -10.43 15.82 -2.45
CA PRO A 66 -9.73 14.67 -1.90
C PRO A 66 -10.53 13.97 -0.80
N ILE A 67 -10.62 12.64 -0.88
CA ILE A 67 -11.32 11.79 0.10
C ILE A 67 -10.39 10.77 0.77
N VAL A 68 -9.22 10.50 0.19
CA VAL A 68 -8.26 9.51 0.69
C VAL A 68 -7.21 10.20 1.55
N GLN A 69 -7.03 9.71 2.78
CA GLN A 69 -5.90 10.09 3.63
C GLN A 69 -4.89 8.94 3.69
N SER A 70 -3.65 9.23 3.32
CA SER A 70 -2.56 8.27 3.32
C SER A 70 -1.86 8.17 4.67
N SER A 71 -1.53 6.94 5.06
CA SER A 71 -0.58 6.68 6.15
C SER A 71 0.52 5.73 5.69
N SER A 72 1.73 5.98 6.17
CA SER A 72 2.89 5.10 5.99
C SER A 72 2.95 4.12 7.15
N ARG A 73 3.26 2.87 6.81
CA ARG A 73 3.40 1.77 7.76
C ARG A 73 4.65 0.97 7.43
N SER A 74 5.57 0.91 8.38
CA SER A 74 6.80 0.13 8.28
C SER A 74 6.73 -1.11 9.15
N HIS A 75 7.42 -2.16 8.68
CA HIS A 75 7.72 -3.36 9.46
C HIS A 75 9.23 -3.57 9.48
N ILE A 76 9.74 -4.05 10.62
CA ILE A 76 11.15 -4.38 10.82
C ILE A 76 11.29 -5.88 10.92
N THR A 77 12.27 -6.42 10.19
CA THR A 77 12.61 -7.84 10.25
C THR A 77 13.80 -8.04 11.20
N LEU A 78 13.58 -8.83 12.23
CA LEU A 78 14.57 -9.25 13.22
C LEU A 78 14.90 -10.74 13.07
N PRO A 79 16.04 -11.19 13.60
CA PRO A 79 16.36 -12.61 13.68
C PRO A 79 15.30 -13.40 14.48
N ASN A 80 15.21 -14.71 14.26
CA ASN A 80 14.24 -15.58 14.95
C ASN A 80 14.37 -15.67 16.47
N CYS A 81 15.48 -15.23 17.06
CA CYS A 81 15.63 -15.27 18.51
C CYS A 81 14.68 -14.33 19.26
N TYR A 82 13.99 -13.43 18.54
CA TYR A 82 13.06 -12.45 19.09
C TYR A 82 11.60 -12.93 19.13
N SER A 83 11.25 -14.07 18.50
CA SER A 83 9.90 -14.63 18.61
C SER A 83 9.85 -16.16 18.58
N PRO A 84 8.93 -16.80 19.32
CA PRO A 84 8.72 -18.23 19.22
C PRO A 84 8.23 -18.61 17.81
N TYR A 85 8.71 -19.73 17.26
CA TYR A 85 8.42 -20.14 15.88
C TYR A 85 6.93 -20.29 15.55
N THR A 86 6.11 -20.63 16.55
CA THR A 86 4.68 -20.95 16.38
C THR A 86 3.74 -19.97 17.07
N MET A 87 4.24 -18.82 17.53
CA MET A 87 3.44 -17.88 18.29
C MET A 87 3.63 -16.45 17.80
N GLU A 88 2.51 -15.73 17.71
CA GLU A 88 2.48 -14.29 17.53
C GLU A 88 2.41 -13.62 18.90
N LEU A 89 3.19 -12.56 19.10
CA LEU A 89 3.12 -11.75 20.31
C LEU A 89 2.46 -10.41 19.98
N LEU A 90 1.58 -9.98 20.86
CA LEU A 90 0.93 -8.69 20.80
C LEU A 90 1.36 -7.91 22.05
N ASP A 91 2.02 -6.77 21.84
CA ASP A 91 2.40 -5.87 22.92
C ASP A 91 1.52 -4.61 22.89
N PRO A 92 0.59 -4.44 23.86
CA PRO A 92 -0.24 -3.25 23.97
C PRO A 92 0.47 -2.08 24.67
N ALA A 93 1.69 -2.26 25.19
CA ALA A 93 2.36 -1.29 26.05
C ALA A 93 3.36 -0.38 25.31
N SER A 94 3.00 0.13 24.12
CA SER A 94 3.77 1.21 23.51
C SER A 94 3.49 2.54 24.24
N SER A 95 4.44 3.49 24.19
CA SER A 95 4.31 4.80 24.85
C SER A 95 3.12 5.64 24.38
N ASP A 96 2.50 5.28 23.24
CA ASP A 96 1.49 6.06 22.54
C ASP A 96 0.14 5.32 22.37
N ASP A 97 -0.17 4.38 23.26
CA ASP A 97 -1.40 3.53 23.25
C ASP A 97 -1.60 2.70 21.96
N ARG A 98 -0.56 2.59 21.13
CA ARG A 98 -0.55 1.76 19.92
C ARG A 98 -0.15 0.33 20.24
N VAL A 99 -0.59 -0.59 19.40
CA VAL A 99 -0.29 -2.02 19.52
C VAL A 99 0.78 -2.42 18.52
N ILE A 100 1.79 -3.16 18.97
CA ILE A 100 2.80 -3.77 18.11
C ILE A 100 2.52 -5.26 17.99
N PHE A 101 2.54 -5.76 16.76
CA PHE A 101 2.49 -7.17 16.43
C PHE A 101 3.90 -7.69 16.16
N VAL A 102 4.17 -8.86 16.69
CA VAL A 102 5.39 -9.63 16.46
C VAL A 102 4.98 -10.95 15.82
N HIS A 103 5.26 -11.09 14.53
CA HIS A 103 4.87 -12.25 13.73
C HIS A 103 6.09 -13.04 13.26
N SER A 104 6.10 -14.34 13.52
CA SER A 104 7.14 -15.25 13.04
C SER A 104 6.87 -15.63 11.57
N CYS A 105 7.69 -15.14 10.64
CA CYS A 105 7.55 -15.42 9.21
C CYS A 105 8.83 -16.03 8.63
N GLN A 106 8.73 -17.24 8.06
CA GLN A 106 9.83 -17.93 7.36
C GLN A 106 11.16 -18.01 8.15
N GLY A 107 11.09 -18.18 9.47
CA GLY A 107 12.28 -18.24 10.32
C GLY A 107 12.91 -16.87 10.64
N ASN A 108 12.16 -15.78 10.44
CA ASN A 108 12.47 -14.44 10.93
C ASN A 108 11.31 -13.91 11.78
N THR A 109 11.56 -12.83 12.50
CA THR A 109 10.56 -12.13 13.32
C THR A 109 10.21 -10.80 12.65
N ILE A 110 8.95 -10.54 12.37
CA ILE A 110 8.46 -9.28 11.81
C ILE A 110 7.80 -8.48 12.94
N VAL A 111 8.26 -7.26 13.17
CA VAL A 111 7.74 -6.36 14.21
C VAL A 111 7.12 -5.11 13.55
N GLY A 112 5.89 -4.76 13.95
CA GLY A 112 5.17 -3.59 13.44
C GLY A 112 3.64 -3.70 13.60
N PRO A 113 2.84 -2.91 12.86
CA PRO A 113 3.24 -1.81 11.99
C PRO A 113 3.47 -0.50 12.77
N THR A 114 4.29 0.39 12.22
CA THR A 114 4.21 1.83 12.55
C THR A 114 3.00 2.47 11.86
N ASP A 115 2.58 3.66 12.27
CA ASP A 115 1.50 4.39 11.60
C ASP A 115 1.77 5.89 11.65
N THR A 116 2.26 6.43 10.55
CA THR A 116 2.65 7.84 10.45
C THR A 116 1.88 8.47 9.29
N LEU A 117 1.41 9.70 9.46
CA LEU A 117 0.82 10.46 8.35
C LEU A 117 1.87 10.65 7.26
N ALA A 118 1.52 10.33 6.01
CA ALA A 118 2.46 10.37 4.90
C ALA A 118 1.81 10.94 3.64
N SER A 119 2.63 11.48 2.75
CA SER A 119 2.25 11.83 1.38
C SER A 119 2.02 10.56 0.55
N VAL A 120 1.22 10.68 -0.51
CA VAL A 120 1.06 9.61 -1.50
C VAL A 120 2.32 9.50 -2.34
N GLU A 121 3.02 8.37 -2.23
CA GLU A 121 4.26 8.09 -2.96
C GLU A 121 4.24 6.66 -3.54
N ILE A 122 4.91 6.47 -4.68
CA ILE A 122 5.01 5.15 -5.34
C ILE A 122 6.01 4.25 -4.61
N ASP A 123 7.07 4.84 -4.07
CA ASP A 123 8.15 4.14 -3.37
C ASP A 123 8.38 4.80 -2.01
N PRO A 124 7.51 4.53 -1.02
CA PRO A 124 7.63 5.14 0.29
C PRO A 124 8.93 4.71 0.97
N THR A 125 9.72 5.69 1.40
CA THR A 125 10.98 5.44 2.10
C THR A 125 10.73 5.32 3.60
N ARG A 126 11.50 4.46 4.27
CA ARG A 126 11.44 4.33 5.74
C ARG A 126 12.07 5.53 6.42
N HIS A 127 11.45 6.01 7.48
CA HIS A 127 12.00 7.06 8.33
C HIS A 127 12.72 6.47 9.54
N GLU A 128 13.85 7.04 9.95
CA GLU A 128 14.62 6.58 11.12
C GLU A 128 13.79 6.67 12.42
N GLU A 129 12.88 7.64 12.52
CA GLU A 129 11.97 7.79 13.66
C GLU A 129 11.08 6.56 13.88
N GLU A 130 10.69 5.87 12.80
CA GLU A 130 9.90 4.64 12.86
C GLU A 130 10.73 3.48 13.41
N VAL A 131 12.02 3.42 13.04
CA VAL A 131 12.96 2.43 13.57
C VAL A 131 13.22 2.67 15.05
N LEU A 132 13.50 3.92 15.42
CA LEU A 132 13.71 4.33 16.81
C LEU A 132 12.45 4.13 17.67
N TRP A 133 11.26 4.26 17.09
CA TRP A 133 10.02 3.97 17.80
C TRP A 133 9.89 2.48 18.12
N VAL A 134 10.17 1.60 17.16
CA VAL A 134 10.17 0.14 17.41
C VAL A 134 11.28 -0.26 18.40
N GLN A 135 12.47 0.34 18.33
CA GLN A 135 13.56 0.07 19.29
C GLN A 135 13.22 0.51 20.72
N ARG A 136 12.47 1.60 20.89
CA ARG A 136 11.99 2.05 22.21
C ARG A 136 10.86 1.18 22.76
N SER A 137 10.22 0.36 21.93
CA SER A 137 9.27 -0.62 22.40
C SER A 137 10.01 -1.73 23.17
N ARG A 138 9.41 -2.23 24.25
CA ARG A 138 10.01 -3.27 25.11
C ARG A 138 10.26 -4.61 24.40
N VAL A 139 9.89 -4.71 23.13
CA VAL A 139 10.08 -5.87 22.26
C VAL A 139 11.55 -6.02 21.84
N VAL A 140 12.32 -4.92 21.77
CA VAL A 140 13.72 -4.94 21.31
C VAL A 140 14.64 -4.42 22.42
N PRO A 141 15.56 -5.23 22.99
CA PRO A 141 16.60 -4.76 23.91
C PRO A 141 17.49 -3.66 23.31
N GLU A 142 17.86 -2.66 24.13
CA GLU A 142 18.62 -1.45 23.77
C GLU A 142 20.06 -1.69 23.24
N SER A 143 20.51 -2.94 23.11
CA SER A 143 21.90 -3.28 22.76
C SER A 143 22.03 -3.97 21.39
N VAL A 144 21.47 -3.37 20.34
CA VAL A 144 21.77 -3.70 18.93
C VAL A 144 22.33 -2.48 18.23
#